data_AF-A0A835RND0-F1
#
_entry.id   AF-A0A835RND0-F1
#
_cell.length_a   1.000
_cell.length_b   1.000
_cell.length_c   1.000
_cell.angle_alpha   90.00
_cell.angle_beta   90.00
_cell.angle_gamma   90.00
#
_symmetry.space_group_name_H-M   'P 1'
#
loop_
_entity.id
_entity.type
_entity.pdbx_description
1 polymer ?
#
loop_
_entity_poly.entity_id
_entity_poly.type
_entity_poly.pdbx_seq_one_letter_code
_entity_poly.pdbx_strand_id
1 'polypeptide(L)' 'MRDPLTNSKERLYTIREHCNFATIEELDAGHCPHDECPEEVNRLFSEWIRTAERSNLQG' A
#
# COMPACT_ATOMS: atom_id res chain seq x y z
N MET A 1 9.98 7.35 3.18
CA MET A 1 8.88 7.60 4.17
C MET A 1 9.24 8.75 5.08
N ARG A 2 8.59 9.90 4.87
CA ARG A 2 8.97 11.20 5.44
C ARG A 2 7.91 11.80 6.37
N ASP A 3 6.89 11.03 6.75
CA ASP A 3 5.82 11.50 7.64
C ASP A 3 6.33 11.62 9.09
N PRO A 4 6.33 12.83 9.70
CA PRO A 4 6.76 13.03 11.07
C PRO A 4 5.73 12.58 12.12
N LEU A 5 4.49 12.27 11.73
CA LEU A 5 3.39 11.97 12.64
C LEU A 5 3.19 10.47 12.92
N THR A 6 3.82 9.61 12.12
CA THR A 6 3.52 8.18 12.15
C THR A 6 4.81 7.36 12.24
N ASN A 7 4.93 6.49 13.26
CA ASN A 7 6.00 5.48 13.30
C ASN A 7 5.67 4.36 12.30
N SER A 8 5.82 4.69 11.03
CA SER A 8 5.41 3.84 9.93
C SER A 8 6.17 2.51 9.88
N LYS A 9 7.41 2.47 10.38
CA LYS A 9 8.21 1.24 10.44
C LYS A 9 7.63 0.22 11.41
N GLU A 10 7.28 0.63 12.62
CA GLU A 10 6.63 -0.25 13.60
C GLU A 10 5.28 -0.73 13.09
N ARG A 11 4.48 0.19 12.51
CA ARG A 11 3.17 -0.16 11.94
C ARG A 11 3.31 -1.16 10.79
N LEU A 12 4.28 -0.97 9.90
CA LEU A 12 4.57 -1.91 8.82
C LEU A 12 5.00 -3.28 9.37
N TYR A 13 5.83 -3.30 10.40
CA TYR A 13 6.25 -4.54 11.05
C TYR A 13 5.04 -5.33 11.60
N THR A 14 4.16 -4.68 12.34
CA THR A 14 2.94 -5.30 12.89
C THR A 14 2.02 -5.85 11.78
N ILE A 15 1.84 -5.11 10.67
CA ILE A 15 1.03 -5.59 9.54
C ILE A 15 1.69 -6.81 8.89
N ARG A 16 3.02 -6.79 8.70
CA ARG A 16 3.77 -7.94 8.15
C ARG A 16 3.63 -9.18 9.01
N GLU A 17 3.68 -9.05 10.33
CA GLU A 17 3.58 -10.21 11.23
C GLU A 17 2.17 -10.80 11.30
N HIS A 18 1.13 -9.97 11.25
CA HIS A 18 -0.24 -10.41 11.55
C HIS A 18 -1.18 -10.52 10.33
N CYS A 19 -0.80 -9.98 9.17
CA CYS A 19 -1.66 -9.93 7.99
C CYS A 19 -1.02 -10.61 6.79
N ASN A 20 -0.97 -11.95 6.79
CA ASN A 20 -0.38 -12.76 5.71
C ASN A 20 -1.07 -12.59 4.34
N PHE A 21 -2.29 -12.05 4.30
CA PHE A 21 -3.04 -11.81 3.06
C PHE A 21 -2.91 -10.36 2.55
N ALA A 22 -2.20 -9.50 3.28
CA ALA A 22 -1.99 -8.10 2.88
C ALA A 22 -0.76 -7.98 1.98
N THR A 23 -0.91 -7.26 0.87
CA THR A 23 0.23 -6.77 0.07
C THR A 23 0.68 -5.43 0.64
N ILE A 24 1.99 -5.24 0.77
CA ILE A 24 2.60 -4.04 1.36
C ILE A 24 3.52 -3.41 0.33
N GLU A 25 3.23 -2.16 -0.02
CA GLU A 25 4.04 -1.33 -0.90
C GLU A 25 4.48 -0.08 -0.12
N GLU A 26 5.77 0.23 -0.13
CA GLU A 26 6.33 1.42 0.54
C GLU A 26 6.52 2.54 -0.48
N LEU A 27 5.95 3.72 -0.19
CA LEU A 27 6.07 4.91 -1.02
C LEU A 27 7.03 5.92 -0.39
N ASP A 28 7.83 6.62 -1.19
CA ASP A 28 8.62 7.76 -0.70
C ASP A 28 7.81 9.06 -0.70
N ALA A 29 6.79 9.07 0.15
CA ALA A 29 5.93 10.22 0.39
C ALA A 29 5.90 10.63 1.87
N GLY A 30 5.35 11.82 2.12
CA GLY A 30 4.99 12.36 3.42
C GLY A 30 3.60 11.92 3.87
N HIS A 31 2.80 12.88 4.33
CA HIS A 31 1.51 12.60 4.99
C HIS A 31 0.39 12.24 4.00
N CYS A 32 0.37 12.88 2.82
CA CYS A 32 -0.67 12.70 1.82
C CYS A 32 -0.06 12.12 0.54
N PRO A 33 0.25 10.81 0.48
CA PRO A 33 0.86 10.20 -0.70
C PRO A 33 0.01 10.38 -1.97
N HIS A 34 -1.31 10.50 -1.83
CA HIS A 34 -2.22 10.72 -2.96
C HIS A 34 -2.14 12.15 -3.55
N ASP A 35 -1.74 13.14 -2.76
CA ASP A 35 -1.49 14.51 -3.25
C ASP A 35 -0.03 14.69 -3.72
N GLU A 36 0.91 13.98 -3.07
CA GLU A 36 2.35 14.11 -3.32
C GLU A 36 2.84 13.28 -4.52
N CYS A 37 2.35 12.05 -4.70
CA CYS A 37 2.68 11.15 -5.81
C CYS A 37 1.45 10.42 -6.38
N PRO A 38 0.44 11.17 -6.90
CA PRO A 38 -0.82 10.59 -7.39
C PRO A 38 -0.62 9.53 -8.47
N GLU A 39 0.37 9.66 -9.34
CA GLU A 39 0.65 8.70 -10.41
C GLU A 39 1.05 7.33 -9.84
N GLU A 40 1.90 7.33 -8.82
CA GLU A 40 2.40 6.10 -8.20
C GLU A 40 1.30 5.41 -7.39
N VAL A 41 0.55 6.19 -6.61
CA VAL A 41 -0.62 5.70 -5.85
C VAL A 41 -1.68 5.09 -6.79
N ASN A 42 -2.03 5.78 -7.86
CA ASN A 42 -3.02 5.29 -8.82
C ASN A 42 -2.57 4.03 -9.55
N ARG A 43 -1.26 3.93 -9.87
CA ARG A 43 -0.69 2.72 -10.47
C ARG A 43 -0.86 1.52 -9.55
N LEU A 44 -0.46 1.66 -8.28
CA LEU A 44 -0.57 0.59 -7.29
C LEU A 44 -2.02 0.13 -7.06
N PHE A 45 -2.96 1.07 -6.91
CA PHE A 45 -4.36 0.71 -6.78
C PHE A 45 -4.92 0.00 -8.02
N SER A 46 -4.57 0.47 -9.21
CA SER A 46 -5.01 -0.16 -10.45
C SER A 46 -4.48 -1.59 -10.59
N GLU A 47 -3.23 -1.83 -10.21
CA GLU A 47 -2.62 -3.17 -10.19
C GLU A 47 -3.27 -4.08 -9.15
N TRP A 48 -3.57 -3.56 -7.96
CA TRP A 48 -4.26 -4.29 -6.91
C TRP A 48 -5.67 -4.70 -7.33
N ILE A 49 -6.47 -3.78 -7.88
CA ILE A 49 -7.83 -4.06 -8.38
C ILE A 49 -7.78 -5.15 -9.45
N ARG A 50 -6.91 -5.01 -10.46
CA ARG A 50 -6.75 -6.03 -11.52
C ARG A 50 -6.36 -7.40 -10.96
N THR A 51 -5.56 -7.43 -9.90
CA THR A 51 -5.17 -8.69 -9.25
C THR A 51 -6.36 -9.30 -8.52
N ALA A 52 -7.12 -8.51 -7.77
CA ALA A 52 -8.33 -8.97 -7.08
C ALA A 52 -9.39 -9.49 -8.08
N GLU A 53 -9.64 -8.76 -9.16
CA GLU A 53 -10.57 -9.18 -10.22
C GLU A 53 -10.16 -10.51 -10.86
N ARG A 54 -8.87 -10.68 -11.21
CA ARG A 54 -8.36 -11.94 -11.76
C ARG A 54 -8.51 -13.12 -10.80
N SER A 55 -8.32 -12.89 -9.50
CA SER A 55 -8.52 -13.93 -8.49
C SER A 55 -9.98 -14.33 -8.36
N ASN A 56 -10.90 -13.36 -8.44
CA ASN A 56 -12.35 -13.60 -8.35
C ASN A 56 -12.91 -14.33 -9.57
N LEU A 57 -12.32 -14.17 -10.76
CA LEU A 57 -12.73 -14.85 -11.99
C LEU A 57 -12.25 -16.31 -12.10
N GLN A 58 -11.35 -16.74 -11.20
CA GLN A 58 -10.81 -18.10 -11.16
C GLN A 58 -11.42 -18.96 -10.05
N GLY A 59 -12.36 -18.40 -9.27
CA GLY A 59 -13.07 -19.07 -8.18
C GLY A 59 -14.46 -19.55 -8.56
#